data_AF-A0A519M1R2-F1
#
_entry.id   AF-A0A519M1R2-F1
#
_cell.length_a   1.000
_cell.length_b   1.000
_cell.length_c   1.000
_cell.angle_alpha   90.00
_cell.angle_beta   90.00
_cell.angle_gamma   90.00
#
_symmetry.space_group_name_H-M   'P 1'
#
loop_
_entity.id
_entity.type
_entity.pdbx_description
1 polymer ?
#
loop_
_entity_poly.entity_id
_entity_poly.type
_entity_poly.pdbx_seq_one_letter_code
_entity_poly.pdbx_strand_id
1 'polypeptide(L)'
;MTGISRIDFTQPQDADKPRLRHAFGAPREVLVAHDLVDVRGVLDAVHAAAAAGRWCVGYVRYEAAAAFDAALQTHAADGPLAWFAVHDAPLPWPADAAVASPHDVAEVAWTGTPGRAAFDDAMARIQHAIGAGELYQVNHTAPLTGTLQGSPASLFAALLRAQPGGYAAHIDAGGEQVLSVSPELFFDWQDAPDGGRILARPMKGTAPRGATPEQDAAHADHLRTAPKERAENVMIVDLLRNDLSRIALPHSVQVPALF
;
A
#
# COMPACT_ATOMS: atom_id res chain seq x y z
N MET A 1 -20.33 -6.21 15.42
CA MET A 1 -19.98 -4.79 15.61
C MET A 1 -18.69 -4.56 14.84
N THR A 2 -18.75 -3.95 13.67
CA THR A 2 -17.56 -3.53 12.91
C THR A 2 -16.84 -2.45 13.70
N GLY A 3 -15.56 -2.65 14.00
CA GLY A 3 -14.76 -1.67 14.73
C GLY A 3 -14.40 -0.45 13.90
N ILE A 4 -13.68 0.48 14.53
CA ILE A 4 -13.34 1.78 13.96
C ILE A 4 -12.21 1.62 12.96
N SER A 5 -12.44 1.99 11.70
CA SER A 5 -11.38 2.10 10.69
C SER A 5 -10.76 3.51 10.71
N ARG A 6 -9.50 3.65 10.30
CA ARG A 6 -8.75 4.91 10.33
C ARG A 6 -7.83 5.02 9.13
N ILE A 7 -7.70 6.23 8.57
CA ILE A 7 -6.72 6.55 7.53
C ILE A 7 -5.92 7.78 7.94
N ASP A 8 -4.61 7.75 7.71
CA ASP A 8 -3.69 8.86 7.87
C ASP A 8 -2.77 8.91 6.65
N PHE A 9 -3.16 9.69 5.63
CA PHE A 9 -2.45 9.78 4.36
C PHE A 9 -1.76 11.13 4.20
N THR A 10 -0.52 11.10 3.72
CA THR A 10 0.15 12.32 3.25
C THR A 10 -0.54 12.87 2.01
N GLN A 11 -0.45 14.18 1.79
CA GLN A 11 -1.00 14.83 0.61
C GLN A 11 0.00 14.69 -0.55
N PRO A 12 -0.30 13.86 -1.57
CA PRO A 12 0.72 13.45 -2.53
C PRO A 12 1.12 14.55 -3.50
N GLN A 13 0.33 15.62 -3.60
CA GLN A 13 0.59 16.77 -4.49
C GLN A 13 1.27 17.94 -3.77
N ASP A 14 1.15 18.02 -2.45
CA ASP A 14 1.60 19.17 -1.67
C ASP A 14 1.89 18.72 -0.23
N ALA A 15 3.17 18.54 0.08
CA ALA A 15 3.61 18.02 1.38
C ALA A 15 3.37 19.01 2.54
N ASP A 16 3.12 20.29 2.25
CA ASP A 16 2.85 21.31 3.26
C ASP A 16 1.38 21.33 3.67
N LYS A 17 0.50 20.65 2.91
CA LYS A 17 -0.92 20.52 3.27
C LYS A 17 -1.12 19.56 4.45
N PRO A 18 -2.16 19.79 5.27
CA PRO A 18 -2.50 18.88 6.34
C PRO A 18 -2.81 17.49 5.78
N ARG A 19 -2.26 16.47 6.46
CA ARG A 19 -2.50 15.07 6.17
C ARG A 19 -4.00 14.76 6.21
N LEU A 20 -4.46 13.87 5.32
CA LEU A 20 -5.83 13.38 5.33
C LEU A 20 -6.00 12.39 6.49
N ARG A 21 -6.55 12.86 7.61
CA ARG A 21 -6.72 12.09 8.85
C ARG A 21 -8.18 11.96 9.23
N HIS A 22 -8.70 10.75 9.11
CA HIS A 22 -10.09 10.45 9.44
C HIS A 22 -10.23 9.09 10.14
N ALA A 23 -11.26 9.02 10.98
CA ALA A 23 -11.78 7.75 11.49
C ALA A 23 -13.12 7.45 10.82
N PHE A 24 -13.54 6.19 10.87
CA PHE A 24 -14.79 5.72 10.30
C PHE A 24 -15.46 4.78 11.29
N GLY A 25 -16.72 5.10 11.61
CA GLY A 25 -17.55 4.31 12.52
C GLY A 25 -18.20 3.11 11.81
N ALA A 26 -19.41 2.76 12.23
CA ALA A 26 -20.17 1.71 11.54
C ALA A 26 -20.40 2.09 10.07
N PRO A 27 -20.17 1.15 9.12
CA PRO A 27 -20.46 1.41 7.72
C PRO A 27 -21.95 1.42 7.45
N ARG A 28 -22.33 2.16 6.41
CA ARG A 28 -23.66 2.11 5.78
C ARG A 28 -23.89 0.72 5.18
N GLU A 29 -22.90 0.23 4.46
CA GLU A 29 -22.88 -1.07 3.81
C GLU A 29 -21.44 -1.54 3.61
N VAL A 30 -21.27 -2.83 3.39
CA VAL A 30 -19.98 -3.44 3.10
C VAL A 30 -20.09 -4.16 1.76
N LEU A 31 -19.17 -3.85 0.85
CA LEU A 31 -19.06 -4.42 -0.48
C LEU A 31 -17.91 -5.42 -0.46
N VAL A 32 -18.16 -6.67 -0.86
CA VAL A 32 -17.17 -7.76 -0.75
C VAL A 32 -17.21 -8.64 -1.99
N ALA A 33 -16.03 -8.97 -2.52
CA ALA A 33 -15.87 -9.99 -3.55
C ALA A 33 -15.06 -11.16 -2.98
N HIS A 34 -15.65 -12.36 -2.96
CA HIS A 34 -14.93 -13.60 -2.64
C HIS A 34 -14.41 -14.29 -3.91
N ASP A 35 -15.12 -14.14 -5.02
CA ASP A 35 -14.79 -14.75 -6.30
C ASP A 35 -14.29 -13.72 -7.33
N LEU A 36 -13.42 -14.16 -8.23
CA LEU A 36 -12.80 -13.29 -9.25
C LEU A 36 -13.81 -12.57 -10.13
N VAL A 37 -14.95 -13.22 -10.42
CA VAL A 37 -16.01 -12.66 -11.27
C VAL A 37 -16.69 -11.44 -10.63
N ASP A 38 -16.70 -11.35 -9.30
CA ASP A 38 -17.39 -10.29 -8.57
C ASP A 38 -16.51 -9.07 -8.31
N VAL A 39 -15.18 -9.20 -8.44
CA VAL A 39 -14.21 -8.14 -8.12
C VAL A 39 -14.52 -6.85 -8.87
N ARG A 40 -14.77 -6.93 -10.19
CA ARG A 40 -15.07 -5.74 -10.99
C ARG A 40 -16.38 -5.09 -10.57
N GLY A 41 -17.43 -5.89 -10.36
CA GLY A 41 -18.73 -5.39 -9.93
C GLY A 41 -18.67 -4.69 -8.57
N VAL A 42 -17.86 -5.21 -7.64
CA VAL A 42 -17.61 -4.55 -6.35
C VAL A 42 -16.89 -3.22 -6.53
N LEU A 43 -15.87 -3.14 -7.39
CA LEU A 43 -15.15 -1.88 -7.64
C LEU A 43 -16.02 -0.84 -8.36
N ASP A 44 -16.90 -1.27 -9.27
CA ASP A 44 -17.89 -0.40 -9.91
C ASP A 44 -18.87 0.16 -8.87
N ALA A 45 -19.32 -0.67 -7.91
CA ALA A 45 -20.18 -0.25 -6.82
C ALA A 45 -19.48 0.72 -5.85
N VAL A 46 -18.19 0.49 -5.55
CA VAL A 46 -17.35 1.41 -4.78
C VAL A 46 -17.23 2.76 -5.48
N HIS A 47 -16.94 2.77 -6.77
CA HIS A 47 -16.84 4.00 -7.55
C HIS A 47 -18.18 4.75 -7.59
N ALA A 48 -19.29 4.06 -7.82
CA ALA A 48 -20.63 4.66 -7.82
C ALA A 48 -20.99 5.26 -6.45
N ALA A 49 -20.63 4.60 -5.35
CA ALA A 49 -20.83 5.13 -4.00
C ALA A 49 -19.98 6.38 -3.75
N ALA A 50 -18.70 6.37 -4.17
CA ALA A 50 -17.82 7.53 -4.07
C ALA A 50 -18.32 8.73 -4.90
N ALA A 51 -18.79 8.49 -6.12
CA ALA A 51 -19.39 9.51 -6.99
C ALA A 51 -20.68 10.11 -6.39
N ALA A 52 -21.39 9.35 -5.55
CA ALA A 52 -22.53 9.83 -4.77
C ALA A 52 -22.12 10.60 -3.49
N GLY A 53 -20.83 10.91 -3.31
CA GLY A 53 -20.30 11.69 -2.18
C GLY A 53 -20.01 10.87 -0.92
N ARG A 54 -19.99 9.54 -1.01
CA ARG A 54 -19.69 8.65 0.12
C ARG A 54 -18.20 8.37 0.24
N TRP A 55 -17.77 7.95 1.42
CA TRP A 55 -16.42 7.50 1.67
C TRP A 55 -16.35 5.98 1.59
N CYS A 56 -15.44 5.46 0.76
CA CYS A 56 -15.22 4.02 0.63
C CYS A 56 -13.82 3.69 1.14
N VAL A 57 -13.73 2.89 2.20
CA VAL A 57 -12.47 2.52 2.86
C VAL A 57 -12.34 1.01 2.83
N GLY A 58 -11.23 0.52 2.30
CA GLY A 58 -11.10 -0.91 2.05
C GLY A 58 -9.78 -1.29 1.39
N TYR A 59 -9.74 -2.49 0.85
CA TYR A 59 -8.58 -3.07 0.21
C TYR A 59 -8.97 -3.95 -0.99
N VAL A 60 -8.00 -4.12 -1.88
CA VAL A 60 -8.00 -5.13 -2.94
C VAL A 60 -6.75 -5.97 -2.74
N ARG A 61 -6.91 -7.30 -2.71
CA ARG A 61 -5.80 -8.23 -2.54
C ARG A 61 -5.04 -8.41 -3.85
N TYR A 62 -3.78 -8.85 -3.74
CA TYR A 62 -2.95 -9.16 -4.91
C TYR A 62 -3.60 -10.24 -5.78
N GLU A 63 -4.25 -11.23 -5.16
CA GLU A 63 -4.90 -12.36 -5.83
C GLU A 63 -6.12 -11.96 -6.67
N ALA A 64 -6.59 -10.71 -6.54
CA ALA A 64 -7.63 -10.17 -7.40
C ALA A 64 -7.13 -9.87 -8.83
N ALA A 65 -5.82 -9.96 -9.09
CA ALA A 65 -5.20 -9.60 -10.37
C ALA A 65 -5.84 -10.31 -11.58
N ALA A 66 -6.18 -11.60 -11.43
CA ALA A 66 -6.79 -12.39 -12.50
C ALA A 66 -8.20 -11.89 -12.91
N ALA A 67 -8.87 -11.07 -12.09
CA ALA A 67 -10.11 -10.42 -12.48
C ALA A 67 -9.87 -9.33 -13.54
N PHE A 68 -8.67 -8.75 -13.59
CA PHE A 68 -8.31 -7.69 -14.53
C PHE A 68 -7.68 -8.23 -15.80
N ASP A 69 -6.85 -9.25 -15.67
CA ASP A 69 -6.18 -9.92 -16.79
C ASP A 69 -5.94 -11.39 -16.43
N ALA A 70 -6.51 -12.31 -17.22
CA ALA A 70 -6.39 -13.74 -16.99
C ALA A 70 -4.95 -14.26 -17.11
N ALA A 71 -4.01 -13.50 -17.67
CA ALA A 71 -2.58 -13.85 -17.65
C ALA A 71 -1.94 -13.67 -16.26
N LEU A 72 -2.54 -12.85 -15.38
CA LEU A 72 -2.02 -12.57 -14.03
C LEU A 72 -2.45 -13.65 -13.04
N GLN A 73 -1.88 -14.84 -13.22
CA GLN A 73 -2.12 -15.99 -12.35
C GLN A 73 -1.46 -15.79 -10.98
N THR A 74 -2.22 -16.04 -9.92
CA THR A 74 -1.76 -15.95 -8.53
C THR A 74 -2.02 -17.24 -7.78
N HIS A 75 -1.49 -17.35 -6.56
CA HIS A 75 -2.00 -18.37 -5.64
C HIS A 75 -3.43 -18.04 -5.19
N ALA A 76 -4.08 -19.00 -4.54
CA ALA A 76 -5.40 -18.77 -3.94
C ALA A 76 -5.32 -17.72 -2.82
N ALA A 77 -6.38 -16.92 -2.69
CA ALA A 77 -6.52 -15.98 -1.57
C ALA A 77 -6.98 -16.71 -0.30
N ASP A 78 -6.59 -16.19 0.86
CA ASP A 78 -7.02 -16.65 2.18
C ASP A 78 -8.11 -15.76 2.80
N GLY A 79 -8.92 -15.11 1.95
CA GLY A 79 -9.96 -14.17 2.35
C GLY A 79 -10.66 -13.54 1.14
N PRO A 80 -11.46 -12.47 1.35
CA PRO A 80 -12.09 -11.76 0.24
C PRO A 80 -11.05 -11.07 -0.65
N LEU A 81 -11.21 -11.17 -1.96
CA LEU A 81 -10.36 -10.55 -2.98
C LEU A 81 -10.47 -9.02 -2.98
N ALA A 82 -11.64 -8.49 -2.65
CA ALA A 82 -11.87 -7.08 -2.40
C ALA A 82 -12.86 -6.90 -1.26
N TRP A 83 -12.61 -5.93 -0.40
CA TRP A 83 -13.49 -5.59 0.72
C TRP A 83 -13.49 -4.08 0.92
N PHE A 84 -14.67 -3.46 0.93
CA PHE A 84 -14.83 -2.02 1.15
C PHE A 84 -16.02 -1.73 2.06
N ALA A 85 -15.78 -0.92 3.08
CA ALA A 85 -16.81 -0.30 3.89
C ALA A 85 -17.19 1.06 3.29
N VAL A 86 -18.49 1.27 3.08
CA VAL A 86 -19.04 2.54 2.61
C VAL A 86 -19.57 3.33 3.79
N HIS A 87 -19.22 4.60 3.89
CA HIS A 87 -19.60 5.51 4.97
C HIS A 87 -20.21 6.79 4.40
N ASP A 88 -21.27 7.29 5.05
CA ASP A 88 -21.90 8.54 4.62
C ASP A 88 -21.00 9.76 4.91
N ALA A 89 -20.17 9.72 5.95
CA ALA A 89 -19.24 10.79 6.32
C ALA A 89 -18.02 10.25 7.09
N PRO A 90 -16.87 10.94 7.04
CA PRO A 90 -15.73 10.64 7.88
C PRO A 90 -15.95 11.23 9.28
N LEU A 91 -15.35 10.61 10.28
CA LEU A 91 -15.26 11.14 11.64
C LEU A 91 -13.90 11.84 11.84
N PRO A 92 -13.83 12.82 12.76
CA PRO A 92 -12.56 13.41 13.17
C PRO A 92 -11.58 12.32 13.65
N TRP A 93 -10.29 12.54 13.39
CA TRP A 93 -9.26 11.71 13.98
C TRP A 93 -9.35 11.74 15.51
N PRO A 94 -9.28 10.60 16.22
CA PRO A 94 -9.43 10.60 17.67
C PRO A 94 -8.27 11.35 18.33
N ALA A 95 -8.57 12.27 19.25
CA ALA A 95 -7.55 12.99 20.02
C ALA A 95 -6.63 12.01 20.80
N ASP A 96 -7.20 10.90 21.27
CA ASP A 96 -6.50 9.88 22.07
C ASP A 96 -5.78 8.81 21.23
N ALA A 97 -5.82 8.89 19.89
CA ALA A 97 -5.13 7.93 19.03
C ALA A 97 -3.59 7.94 19.23
N ALA A 98 -3.06 9.02 19.82
CA ALA A 98 -1.65 9.17 20.17
C ALA A 98 -1.29 8.62 21.57
N VAL A 99 -2.28 8.30 22.42
CA VAL A 99 -2.04 7.89 23.81
C VAL A 99 -2.47 6.44 23.97
N ALA A 100 -1.63 5.52 23.48
CA ALA A 100 -1.59 4.21 24.12
C ALA A 100 -1.38 4.48 25.61
N SER A 101 -2.29 3.99 26.46
CA SER A 101 -2.01 4.00 27.89
C SER A 101 -0.66 3.33 28.09
N PRO A 102 0.22 3.78 29.01
CA PRO A 102 1.53 3.18 29.22
C PRO A 102 1.52 1.66 29.53
N HIS A 103 0.34 1.08 29.72
CA HIS A 103 0.07 -0.34 29.91
C HIS A 103 -0.43 -1.10 28.64
N ASP A 104 -0.70 -0.42 27.52
CA ASP A 104 -1.17 -1.04 26.26
C ASP A 104 -0.02 -1.06 25.25
N VAL A 105 1.03 -1.81 25.57
CA VAL A 105 2.15 -2.07 24.67
C VAL A 105 1.78 -3.26 23.79
N ALA A 106 1.81 -3.04 22.47
CA ALA A 106 1.69 -4.12 21.51
C ALA A 106 3.03 -4.82 21.31
N GLU A 107 3.04 -6.14 21.45
CA GLU A 107 4.19 -6.99 21.18
C GLU A 107 3.77 -8.12 20.26
N VAL A 108 4.56 -8.41 19.23
CA VAL A 108 4.31 -9.53 18.32
C VAL A 108 5.39 -10.57 18.52
N ALA A 109 4.99 -11.76 18.99
CA ALA A 109 5.84 -12.93 19.01
C ALA A 109 5.87 -13.56 17.62
N TRP A 110 6.85 -13.16 16.79
CA TRP A 110 7.00 -13.62 15.42
C TRP A 110 7.41 -15.11 15.34
N THR A 111 6.86 -15.80 14.36
CA THR A 111 7.09 -17.20 13.99
C THR A 111 7.15 -17.33 12.46
N GLY A 112 7.67 -18.45 11.96
CA GLY A 112 7.56 -18.78 10.54
C GLY A 112 8.56 -18.08 9.61
N THR A 113 9.72 -17.64 10.11
CA THR A 113 10.80 -17.15 9.23
C THR A 113 11.20 -18.24 8.23
N PRO A 114 11.29 -17.93 6.92
CA PRO A 114 11.75 -18.90 5.94
C PRO A 114 13.12 -19.46 6.33
N GLY A 115 13.25 -20.78 6.27
CA GLY A 115 14.54 -21.43 6.48
C GLY A 115 15.55 -20.97 5.42
N ARG A 116 16.81 -20.78 5.84
CA ARG A 116 17.90 -20.34 4.95
C ARG A 116 17.98 -21.15 3.64
N ALA A 117 17.82 -22.47 3.73
CA ALA A 117 17.86 -23.34 2.55
C ALA A 117 16.75 -23.01 1.54
N ALA A 118 15.52 -22.78 2.00
CA ALA A 118 14.41 -22.44 1.12
C ALA A 118 14.61 -21.09 0.42
N PHE A 119 15.19 -20.12 1.13
CA PHE A 119 15.58 -18.84 0.55
C PHE A 119 16.67 -19.01 -0.52
N ASP A 120 17.74 -19.76 -0.23
CA ASP A 120 18.84 -20.00 -1.17
C ASP A 120 18.34 -20.71 -2.43
N ASP A 121 17.45 -21.69 -2.29
CA ASP A 121 16.83 -22.39 -3.41
C ASP A 121 15.95 -21.44 -4.25
N ALA A 122 15.19 -20.54 -3.61
CA ALA A 122 14.40 -19.54 -4.31
C ALA A 122 15.30 -18.55 -5.08
N MET A 123 16.39 -18.08 -4.47
CA MET A 123 17.34 -17.19 -5.12
C MET A 123 18.02 -17.85 -6.33
N ALA A 124 18.44 -19.11 -6.20
CA ALA A 124 19.04 -19.85 -7.30
C ALA A 124 18.08 -19.98 -8.49
N ARG A 125 16.79 -20.27 -8.24
CA ARG A 125 15.77 -20.32 -9.30
C ARG A 125 15.55 -18.96 -9.96
N ILE A 126 15.42 -17.89 -9.17
CA ILE A 126 15.20 -16.54 -9.71
C ILE A 126 16.40 -16.10 -10.56
N GLN A 127 17.63 -16.31 -10.07
CA GLN A 127 18.84 -15.97 -10.82
C GLN A 127 18.96 -16.77 -12.12
N HIS A 128 18.60 -18.05 -12.10
CA HIS A 128 18.56 -18.87 -13.31
C HIS A 128 17.56 -18.34 -14.33
N ALA A 129 16.32 -18.03 -13.91
CA ALA A 129 15.29 -17.48 -14.77
C ALA A 129 15.70 -16.12 -15.37
N ILE A 130 16.36 -15.26 -14.58
CA ILE A 130 16.92 -13.99 -15.08
C ILE A 130 18.02 -14.27 -16.10
N GLY A 131 18.94 -15.20 -15.81
CA GLY A 131 20.03 -15.58 -16.73
C GLY A 131 19.54 -16.22 -18.03
N ALA A 132 18.39 -16.90 -18.00
CA ALA A 132 17.72 -17.46 -19.16
C ALA A 132 16.88 -16.44 -19.95
N GLY A 133 16.72 -15.21 -19.43
CA GLY A 133 15.91 -14.16 -20.06
C GLY A 133 14.39 -14.34 -19.87
N GLU A 134 13.96 -15.19 -18.94
CA GLU A 134 12.54 -15.41 -18.62
C GLU A 134 11.94 -14.23 -17.86
N LEU A 135 12.76 -13.58 -17.02
CA LEU A 135 12.36 -12.49 -16.12
C LEU A 135 13.44 -11.42 -16.12
N TYR A 136 13.06 -10.14 -16.00
CA TYR A 136 14.03 -9.06 -15.80
C TYR A 136 14.25 -8.74 -14.32
N GLN A 137 13.16 -8.70 -13.54
CA GLN A 137 13.19 -8.42 -12.10
C GLN A 137 12.04 -9.15 -11.41
N VAL A 138 12.28 -9.60 -10.18
CA VAL A 138 11.26 -10.18 -9.28
C VAL A 138 11.35 -9.50 -7.92
N ASN A 139 10.21 -9.13 -7.35
CA ASN A 139 10.13 -8.77 -5.93
C ASN A 139 9.86 -10.03 -5.11
N HIS A 140 10.91 -10.61 -4.52
CA HIS A 140 10.77 -11.80 -3.70
C HIS A 140 10.51 -11.42 -2.25
N THR A 141 9.32 -11.76 -1.75
CA THR A 141 8.88 -11.47 -0.39
C THR A 141 8.57 -12.77 0.36
N ALA A 142 8.57 -12.68 1.68
CA ALA A 142 8.13 -13.77 2.54
C ALA A 142 7.27 -13.22 3.69
N PRO A 143 6.10 -13.81 3.96
CA PRO A 143 5.30 -13.42 5.11
C PRO A 143 5.96 -13.89 6.41
N LEU A 144 5.82 -13.10 7.46
CA LEU A 144 6.07 -13.53 8.84
C LEU A 144 4.73 -13.62 9.54
N THR A 145 4.52 -14.70 10.29
CA THR A 145 3.34 -14.89 11.13
C THR A 145 3.69 -14.63 12.58
N GLY A 146 2.72 -14.42 13.45
CA GLY A 146 3.01 -14.25 14.87
C GLY A 146 1.76 -14.08 15.70
N THR A 147 1.94 -14.11 17.01
CA THR A 147 0.85 -13.85 17.97
C THR A 147 1.01 -12.45 18.53
N LEU A 148 -0.03 -11.63 18.37
CA LEU A 148 -0.10 -10.30 18.96
C LEU A 148 -0.52 -10.38 20.44
N GLN A 149 0.28 -9.76 21.30
CA GLN A 149 -0.09 -9.37 22.67
C GLN A 149 -0.44 -7.88 22.66
N GLY A 150 -1.56 -7.49 23.28
CA GLY A 150 -2.11 -6.14 23.19
C GLY A 150 -3.23 -6.04 22.14
N SER A 151 -3.59 -4.81 21.75
CA SER A 151 -4.68 -4.56 20.81
C SER A 151 -4.15 -4.22 19.40
N PRO A 152 -4.91 -4.51 18.33
CA PRO A 152 -4.58 -4.02 16.98
C PRO A 152 -4.40 -2.50 16.94
N ALA A 153 -5.15 -1.76 17.75
CA ALA A 153 -5.04 -0.31 17.87
C ALA A 153 -3.69 0.12 18.47
N SER A 154 -3.17 -0.58 19.50
CA SER A 154 -1.85 -0.27 20.06
C SER A 154 -0.72 -0.67 19.12
N LEU A 155 -0.87 -1.75 18.35
CA LEU A 155 0.08 -2.11 17.28
C LEU A 155 0.10 -1.03 16.19
N PHE A 156 -1.07 -0.61 15.71
CA PHE A 156 -1.16 0.45 14.70
C PHE A 156 -0.54 1.77 15.18
N ALA A 157 -0.77 2.17 16.44
CA ALA A 157 -0.14 3.35 17.01
C ALA A 157 1.40 3.22 17.07
N ALA A 158 1.93 2.01 17.35
CA ALA A 158 3.37 1.75 17.29
C ALA A 158 3.92 1.85 15.86
N LEU A 159 3.21 1.31 14.87
CA LEU A 159 3.57 1.41 13.46
C LEU A 159 3.61 2.87 12.98
N LEU A 160 2.61 3.69 13.36
CA LEU A 160 2.58 5.12 13.03
C LEU A 160 3.81 5.88 13.57
N ARG A 161 4.27 5.55 14.80
CA ARG A 161 5.48 6.14 15.37
C ARG A 161 6.75 5.71 14.63
N ALA A 162 6.80 4.46 14.17
CA ALA A 162 7.93 3.93 13.43
C ALA A 162 8.02 4.51 12.01
N GLN A 163 6.90 4.91 11.40
CA GLN A 163 6.84 5.42 10.02
C GLN A 163 5.94 6.67 9.87
N PRO A 164 6.36 7.83 10.44
CA PRO A 164 5.52 9.03 10.57
C PRO A 164 5.15 9.73 9.25
N GLY A 165 5.64 9.26 8.10
CA GLY A 165 5.38 9.84 6.77
C GLY A 165 4.55 9.00 5.81
N GLY A 166 4.25 7.74 6.15
CA GLY A 166 3.60 6.79 5.23
C GLY A 166 2.11 7.05 4.97
N TYR A 167 1.54 6.28 4.05
CA TYR A 167 0.10 6.13 3.86
C TYR A 167 -0.40 5.06 4.82
N ALA A 168 -0.93 5.48 5.97
CA ALA A 168 -1.32 4.56 7.02
C ALA A 168 -2.83 4.28 7.02
N ALA A 169 -3.19 3.00 7.18
CA ALA A 169 -4.57 2.56 7.25
C ALA A 169 -4.73 1.47 8.33
N HIS A 170 -5.73 1.64 9.19
CA HIS A 170 -6.26 0.59 10.05
C HIS A 170 -7.67 0.28 9.55
N ILE A 171 -7.85 -0.86 8.93
CA ILE A 171 -9.14 -1.31 8.40
C ILE A 171 -9.62 -2.47 9.26
N ASP A 172 -10.80 -2.34 9.85
CA ASP A 172 -11.47 -3.43 10.57
C ASP A 172 -12.53 -4.05 9.67
N ALA A 173 -12.18 -5.18 9.03
CA ALA A 173 -13.08 -5.97 8.19
C ALA A 173 -13.82 -7.06 8.97
N GLY A 174 -13.88 -6.94 10.30
CA GLY A 174 -14.51 -7.92 11.19
C GLY A 174 -13.58 -9.10 11.49
N GLY A 175 -13.64 -10.14 10.65
CA GLY A 175 -12.83 -11.36 10.83
C GLY A 175 -11.33 -11.15 10.57
N GLU A 176 -10.97 -10.03 9.94
CA GLU A 176 -9.62 -9.63 9.59
C GLU A 176 -9.44 -8.14 9.89
N GLN A 177 -8.22 -7.76 10.28
CA GLN A 177 -7.83 -6.35 10.34
C GLN A 177 -6.56 -6.11 9.54
N VAL A 178 -6.56 -5.04 8.74
CA VAL A 178 -5.39 -4.60 7.97
C VAL A 178 -4.77 -3.40 8.68
N LEU A 179 -3.53 -3.56 9.14
CA LEU A 179 -2.72 -2.50 9.73
C LEU A 179 -1.57 -2.19 8.78
N SER A 180 -1.67 -1.09 8.05
CA SER A 180 -0.70 -0.69 7.02
C SER A 180 -0.07 0.65 7.34
N VAL A 181 1.23 0.76 7.06
CA VAL A 181 2.00 2.02 7.03
C VAL A 181 2.79 2.08 5.73
N SER A 182 2.10 2.05 4.58
CA SER A 182 2.76 1.96 3.27
C SER A 182 3.72 3.15 3.04
N PRO A 183 4.96 2.93 2.58
CA PRO A 183 5.85 4.03 2.18
C PRO A 183 5.49 4.60 0.80
N GLU A 184 4.72 3.87 0.00
CA GLU A 184 4.53 4.15 -1.43
C GLU A 184 3.05 4.37 -1.75
N LEU A 185 2.79 5.33 -2.64
CA LEU A 185 1.47 5.57 -3.22
C LEU A 185 1.33 4.73 -4.49
N PHE A 186 0.37 3.80 -4.51
CA PHE A 186 0.05 3.07 -5.73
C PHE A 186 -0.51 4.02 -6.79
N PHE A 187 -1.65 4.66 -6.52
CA PHE A 187 -2.11 5.82 -7.27
C PHE A 187 -3.07 6.69 -6.44
N ASP A 188 -3.13 7.98 -6.76
CA ASP A 188 -4.17 8.94 -6.37
C ASP A 188 -4.93 9.33 -7.64
N TRP A 189 -6.25 9.15 -7.65
CA TRP A 189 -7.10 9.51 -8.79
C TRP A 189 -8.13 10.54 -8.36
N GLN A 190 -8.07 11.70 -9.00
CA GLN A 190 -9.01 12.80 -8.82
C GLN A 190 -9.88 12.90 -10.06
N ASP A 191 -11.09 12.34 -9.98
CA ASP A 191 -12.02 12.34 -11.11
C ASP A 191 -12.56 13.75 -11.40
N ALA A 192 -12.78 14.05 -12.68
CA ALA A 192 -13.26 15.34 -13.16
C ALA A 192 -14.06 15.16 -14.47
N PRO A 193 -15.04 16.05 -14.76
CA PRO A 193 -15.94 15.91 -15.92
C PRO A 193 -15.24 15.74 -17.29
N ASP A 194 -14.01 16.25 -17.45
CA ASP A 194 -13.24 16.24 -18.69
C ASP A 194 -12.02 15.30 -18.65
N GLY A 195 -12.01 14.33 -17.75
CA GLY A 195 -10.88 13.45 -17.49
C GLY A 195 -10.12 13.89 -16.25
N GLY A 196 -10.13 13.04 -15.24
CA GLY A 196 -9.45 13.26 -13.98
C GLY A 196 -7.93 13.25 -14.06
N ARG A 197 -7.28 13.49 -12.93
CA ARG A 197 -5.83 13.39 -12.76
C ARG A 197 -5.46 12.11 -12.01
N ILE A 198 -4.57 11.31 -12.59
CA ILE A 198 -3.97 10.15 -11.92
C ILE A 198 -2.52 10.50 -11.56
N LEU A 199 -2.13 10.23 -10.33
CA LEU A 199 -0.78 10.41 -9.81
C LEU A 199 -0.27 9.10 -9.21
N ALA A 200 0.85 8.60 -9.71
CA ALA A 200 1.61 7.54 -9.05
C ALA A 200 2.94 8.12 -8.53
N ARG A 201 3.47 7.57 -7.44
CA ARG A 201 4.78 7.97 -6.90
C ARG A 201 5.63 6.73 -6.66
N PRO A 202 6.11 6.08 -7.74
CA PRO A 202 6.92 4.89 -7.58
C PRO A 202 8.21 5.19 -6.84
N MET A 203 8.68 4.26 -6.03
CA MET A 203 9.97 4.38 -5.36
C MET A 203 10.86 3.17 -5.63
N LYS A 204 12.14 3.43 -5.85
CA LYS A 204 13.16 2.39 -5.98
C LYS A 204 14.49 2.92 -5.49
N GLY A 205 15.27 1.99 -4.93
CA GLY A 205 16.45 2.27 -4.16
C GLY A 205 16.13 2.41 -2.67
N THR A 206 16.99 1.85 -1.83
CA THR A 206 16.78 1.84 -0.38
C THR A 206 18.13 1.94 0.31
N ALA A 207 18.24 2.85 1.26
CA ALA A 207 19.39 3.00 2.12
C ALA A 207 18.95 2.94 3.59
N PRO A 208 19.73 2.34 4.49
CA PRO A 208 19.45 2.40 5.92
C PRO A 208 19.61 3.84 6.43
N ARG A 209 18.82 4.20 7.44
CA ARG A 209 19.04 5.47 8.17
C ARG A 209 20.43 5.48 8.81
N GLY A 210 21.09 6.63 8.79
CA GLY A 210 22.38 6.82 9.46
C GLY A 210 22.23 6.86 10.98
N ALA A 211 23.27 6.48 11.72
CA ALA A 211 23.28 6.62 13.18
C ALA A 211 23.50 8.08 13.62
N THR A 212 24.03 8.93 12.73
CA THR A 212 24.15 10.38 12.91
C THR A 212 23.54 11.13 11.71
N PRO A 213 23.17 12.42 11.87
CA PRO A 213 22.67 13.24 10.76
C PRO A 213 23.62 13.28 9.56
N GLU A 214 24.93 13.30 9.79
CA GLU A 214 25.95 13.34 8.74
C GLU A 214 26.02 12.01 7.98
N GLN A 215 25.94 10.89 8.70
CA GLN A 215 25.88 9.57 8.07
C GLN A 215 24.59 9.39 7.27
N ASP A 216 23.47 9.88 7.80
CA ASP A 216 22.17 9.81 7.12
C ASP A 216 22.17 10.62 5.82
N ALA A 217 22.72 11.84 5.88
CA ALA A 217 22.92 12.68 4.70
C ALA A 217 23.86 12.02 3.67
N ALA A 218 24.95 11.40 4.13
CA ALA A 218 25.88 10.69 3.24
C ALA A 218 25.23 9.47 2.56
N HIS A 219 24.41 8.70 3.29
CA HIS A 219 23.64 7.59 2.72
C HIS A 219 22.63 8.09 1.67
N ALA A 220 21.91 9.18 1.97
CA ALA A 220 20.96 9.79 1.05
C ALA A 220 21.65 10.31 -0.23
N ASP A 221 22.80 10.99 -0.09
CA ASP A 221 23.58 11.46 -1.24
C ASP A 221 24.16 10.32 -2.06
N HIS A 222 24.60 9.23 -1.42
CA HIS A 222 25.02 8.03 -2.14
C HIS A 222 23.86 7.44 -2.95
N LEU A 223 22.69 7.25 -2.34
CA LEU A 223 21.49 6.74 -3.02
C LEU A 223 21.10 7.61 -4.22
N ARG A 224 21.14 8.93 -4.05
CA ARG A 224 20.81 9.92 -5.11
C ARG A 224 21.80 9.90 -6.27
N THR A 225 23.07 9.62 -6.01
CA THR A 225 24.15 9.74 -7.02
C THR A 225 24.56 8.41 -7.63
N ALA A 226 24.24 7.28 -6.98
CA ALA A 226 24.58 5.94 -7.42
C ALA A 226 23.96 5.64 -8.80
N PRO A 227 24.77 5.35 -9.85
CA PRO A 227 24.26 5.08 -11.18
C PRO A 227 23.28 3.90 -11.24
N LYS A 228 23.53 2.86 -10.45
CA LYS A 228 22.65 1.69 -10.33
C LYS A 228 21.25 2.08 -9.82
N GLU A 229 21.21 2.80 -8.70
CA GLU A 229 19.96 3.19 -8.04
C GLU A 229 19.14 4.13 -8.93
N ARG A 230 19.81 5.06 -9.61
CA ARG A 230 19.18 5.93 -10.61
C ARG A 230 18.62 5.14 -11.79
N ALA A 231 19.35 4.15 -12.30
CA ALA A 231 18.89 3.31 -13.40
C ALA A 231 17.65 2.49 -13.00
N GLU A 232 17.65 1.90 -11.80
CA GLU A 232 16.48 1.19 -11.27
C GLU A 232 15.27 2.12 -11.07
N ASN A 233 15.49 3.36 -10.60
CA ASN A 233 14.44 4.37 -10.46
C ASN A 233 13.84 4.79 -11.81
N VAL A 234 14.69 5.05 -12.81
CA VAL A 234 14.22 5.36 -14.18
C VAL A 234 13.40 4.20 -14.74
N MET A 235 13.86 2.97 -14.56
CA MET A 235 13.16 1.79 -15.06
C MET A 235 11.75 1.67 -14.47
N ILE A 236 11.57 1.86 -13.16
CA ILE A 236 10.22 1.77 -12.56
C ILE A 236 9.34 2.94 -13.01
N VAL A 237 9.90 4.14 -13.15
CA VAL A 237 9.18 5.31 -13.68
C VAL A 237 8.72 5.06 -15.13
N ASP A 238 9.58 4.49 -15.97
CA ASP A 238 9.25 4.14 -17.35
C ASP A 238 8.14 3.07 -17.42
N LEU A 239 8.19 2.06 -16.54
CA LEU A 239 7.15 1.04 -16.43
C LEU A 239 5.79 1.66 -16.08
N LEU A 240 5.73 2.48 -15.02
CA LEU A 240 4.47 3.15 -14.66
C LEU A 240 4.01 4.15 -15.71
N ARG A 241 4.93 4.85 -16.40
CA ARG A 241 4.56 5.73 -17.52
C ARG A 241 3.90 4.92 -18.64
N ASN A 242 4.45 3.75 -18.98
CA ASN A 242 3.87 2.87 -19.98
C ASN A 242 2.46 2.41 -19.55
N ASP A 243 2.30 1.95 -18.31
CA ASP A 243 1.02 1.48 -17.81
C ASP A 243 -0.04 2.59 -17.79
N LEU A 244 0.30 3.77 -17.30
CA LEU A 244 -0.60 4.93 -17.30
C LEU A 244 -0.95 5.38 -18.72
N SER A 245 -0.04 5.28 -19.69
CA SER A 245 -0.31 5.69 -21.07
C SER A 245 -1.37 4.85 -21.77
N ARG A 246 -1.66 3.64 -21.27
CA ARG A 246 -2.73 2.77 -21.79
C ARG A 246 -4.12 3.30 -21.50
N ILE A 247 -4.27 4.13 -20.46
CA ILE A 247 -5.56 4.65 -19.99
C ILE A 247 -5.64 6.19 -19.99
N ALA A 248 -4.51 6.88 -20.09
CA ALA A 248 -4.45 8.34 -20.11
C ALA A 248 -4.72 8.89 -21.52
N LEU A 249 -5.06 10.19 -21.58
CA LEU A 249 -5.17 10.91 -22.84
C LEU A 249 -3.80 10.93 -23.56
N PRO A 250 -3.78 10.88 -24.91
CA PRO A 250 -2.53 10.98 -25.65
C PRO A 250 -1.69 12.19 -25.24
N HIS A 251 -0.40 11.96 -25.01
CA HIS A 251 0.59 12.98 -24.61
C HIS A 251 0.35 13.65 -23.25
N SER A 252 -0.57 13.17 -22.41
CA SER A 252 -0.85 13.78 -21.10
C SER A 252 0.00 13.25 -19.96
N VAL A 253 0.68 12.11 -20.11
CA VAL A 253 1.52 11.52 -19.06
C VAL A 253 2.82 12.30 -18.93
N GLN A 254 3.09 12.82 -17.73
CA GLN A 254 4.25 13.66 -17.42
C GLN A 254 5.02 13.10 -16.22
N VAL A 255 6.34 13.35 -16.20
CA VAL A 255 7.23 13.03 -15.07
C VAL A 255 7.83 14.35 -14.57
N PRO A 256 7.11 15.12 -13.74
CA PRO A 256 7.53 16.46 -13.33
C PRO A 256 8.74 16.46 -12.39
N ALA A 257 9.02 15.34 -11.72
CA ALA A 257 10.18 15.15 -10.86
C ALA A 257 10.80 13.78 -11.13
N LEU A 258 12.11 13.75 -11.36
CA LEU A 258 12.91 12.55 -11.54
C LEU A 258 14.26 12.76 -10.83
N PHE A 259 14.51 11.92 -9.82
CA PHE A 259 15.60 12.01 -8.82
C PHE A 259 15.41 13.08 -7.74
#